data_AF-A0A8J2L9S3-F1
#
_entry.id   AF-A0A8J2L9S3-F1
#
_cell.length_a   1.000
_cell.length_b   1.000
_cell.length_c   1.000
_cell.angle_alpha   90.00
_cell.angle_beta   90.00
_cell.angle_gamma   90.00
#
_symmetry.space_group_name_H-M   'P 1'
#
loop_
_entity.id
_entity.type
_entity.pdbx_description
1 polymer ?
#
loop_
_entity_poly.entity_id
_entity_poly.type
_entity_poly.pdbx_seq_one_letter_code
_entity_poly.pdbx_strand_id
1 'polypeptide(L)' 'NGYITTGTLREILAALDDKLNNDDLDGIIAEIDTDGSGTVDFDEFMEMMTGE' A
#
# COMPACT_ATOMS: atom_id res chain seq x y z
N ASN A 1 -2.28 -11.33 14.17
CA ASN A 1 -2.91 -10.54 13.10
C ASN A 1 -1.81 -9.80 12.37
N GLY A 2 -1.34 -10.34 11.26
CA GLY A 2 -0.23 -9.79 10.49
C GLY A 2 -0.75 -9.16 9.22
N TYR A 3 -1.32 -7.95 9.35
CA TYR A 3 -1.80 -7.14 8.24
C TYR A 3 -1.58 -5.67 8.57
N ILE A 4 -1.42 -4.85 7.54
CA ILE A 4 -1.35 -3.38 7.60
C ILE A 4 -2.66 -2.86 7.01
N THR A 5 -3.25 -1.79 7.55
CA THR A 5 -4.42 -1.19 6.90
C THR A 5 -3.96 -0.31 5.74
N THR A 6 -4.77 -0.16 4.71
CA THR A 6 -4.47 0.76 3.58
C THR A 6 -4.22 2.19 4.06
N GLY A 7 -4.90 2.62 5.11
CA GLY A 7 -4.64 3.91 5.77
C GLY A 7 -3.24 4.03 6.38
N THR A 8 -2.74 2.99 7.06
CA THR A 8 -1.37 2.99 7.60
C THR A 8 -0.33 2.92 6.47
N LEU A 9 -0.59 2.14 5.42
CA LEU A 9 0.29 2.09 4.26
C LEU A 9 0.41 3.45 3.59
N ARG A 10 -0.72 4.17 3.45
CA ARG A 10 -0.75 5.55 2.93
C ARG A 10 0.15 6.50 3.72
N GLU A 11 0.08 6.45 5.05
CA GLU A 11 0.89 7.29 5.93
C GLU A 11 2.39 6.99 5.77
N ILE A 12 2.75 5.71 5.62
CA ILE A 12 4.13 5.29 5.39
C ILE A 12 4.64 5.80 4.04
N LEU A 13 3.86 5.62 2.97
CA LEU A 13 4.22 6.06 1.62
C LEU A 13 4.38 7.58 1.53
N ALA A 14 3.44 8.33 2.13
CA ALA A 14 3.52 9.79 2.21
C ALA A 14 4.72 10.28 3.05
N ALA A 15 5.18 9.49 4.02
CA ALA A 15 6.38 9.80 4.80
C ALA A 15 7.68 9.45 4.07
N LEU A 16 7.64 8.51 3.12
CA LEU A 16 8.79 8.08 2.32
C LEU A 16 9.08 9.06 1.17
N ASP A 17 8.04 9.58 0.53
CA ASP A 17 8.17 10.56 -0.56
C ASP A 17 7.08 11.63 -0.45
N ASP A 18 7.51 12.86 -0.16
CA ASP A 18 6.66 14.04 0.00
C ASP A 18 6.10 14.58 -1.32
N LYS A 19 6.52 14.00 -2.46
CA LYS A 19 6.00 14.36 -3.79
C LYS A 19 4.77 13.56 -4.20
N LEU A 20 4.48 12.44 -3.53
CA LEU A 20 3.31 11.64 -3.81
C LEU A 20 2.06 12.39 -3.34
N ASN A 21 1.14 12.64 -4.26
CA ASN A 21 -0.13 13.24 -3.93
C ASN A 21 -1.15 12.15 -3.54
N ASN A 22 -2.34 12.56 -3.11
CA ASN A 22 -3.37 11.62 -2.67
C ASN A 22 -3.82 10.66 -3.78
N ASP A 23 -3.87 11.12 -5.03
CA ASP A 23 -4.26 10.28 -6.17
C ASP A 23 -3.16 9.26 -6.52
N ASP A 24 -1.88 9.64 -6.39
CA ASP A 24 -0.75 8.72 -6.55
C ASP A 24 -0.78 7.63 -5.47
N LEU A 25 -1.00 8.04 -4.21
CA LEU A 25 -1.11 7.12 -3.08
C LEU A 25 -2.29 6.17 -3.21
N ASP A 26 -3.45 6.69 -3.62
CA ASP A 26 -4.65 5.88 -3.84
C ASP A 26 -4.44 4.90 -5.02
N GLY A 27 -3.68 5.30 -6.04
CA GLY A 27 -3.26 4.43 -7.15
C GLY A 27 -2.34 3.29 -6.69
N ILE A 28 -1.29 3.61 -5.91
CA ILE A 28 -0.36 2.62 -5.34
C ILE A 28 -1.11 1.65 -4.43
N ILE A 29 -2.02 2.16 -3.58
CA ILE A 29 -2.81 1.32 -2.68
C ILE A 29 -3.74 0.39 -3.47
N ALA A 30 -4.39 0.88 -4.52
CA ALA A 30 -5.27 0.07 -5.36
C ALA A 30 -4.51 -1.01 -6.17
N GLU A 31 -3.22 -0.79 -6.44
CA GLU A 31 -2.36 -1.78 -7.08
C GLU A 31 -1.92 -2.88 -6.11
N ILE A 32 -1.80 -2.57 -4.81
CA ILE A 32 -1.37 -3.51 -3.77
C ILE A 32 -2.55 -4.29 -3.17
N ASP A 33 -3.65 -3.59 -2.83
CA ASP A 33 -4.89 -4.17 -2.29
C ASP A 33 -5.73 -4.77 -3.45
N THR A 34 -5.20 -5.83 -4.07
CA THR A 34 -5.80 -6.45 -5.25
C THR A 34 -7.10 -7.19 -4.93
N ASP A 35 -7.25 -7.63 -3.68
CA ASP A 35 -8.43 -8.34 -3.19
C ASP A 35 -9.54 -7.39 -2.66
N GLY A 36 -9.20 -6.10 -2.47
CA GLY A 36 -10.11 -5.08 -1.98
C GLY A 36 -10.50 -5.27 -0.51
N SER A 37 -9.67 -5.95 0.28
CA SER A 37 -9.88 -6.18 1.70
C SER A 37 -9.77 -4.90 2.52
N GLY A 38 -9.16 -3.84 1.99
CA GLY A 38 -8.83 -2.63 2.75
C GLY A 38 -7.68 -2.83 3.72
N THR A 39 -6.98 -3.96 3.59
CA THR A 39 -5.78 -4.33 4.33
C THR A 39 -4.75 -4.86 3.36
N VAL A 40 -3.48 -4.82 3.77
CA VAL A 40 -2.36 -5.41 3.05
C VAL A 40 -1.78 -6.48 3.95
N ASP A 41 -1.86 -7.72 3.49
CA ASP A 41 -1.26 -8.86 4.17
C ASP A 41 0.23 -9.03 3.81
N PHE A 42 0.85 -10.08 4.35
CA PHE A 42 2.28 -10.32 4.11
C PHE A 42 2.58 -10.67 2.65
N ASP A 43 1.68 -11.38 1.97
CA ASP A 43 1.89 -11.82 0.60
C ASP A 43 1.75 -10.62 -0.36
N GLU A 44 0.74 -9.78 -0.16
CA GLU A 44 0.55 -8.52 -0.90
C GLU A 44 1.70 -7.53 -0.68
N PHE A 45 2.22 -7.44 0.55
CA PHE A 45 3.40 -6.62 0.84
C PHE A 45 4.67 -7.15 0.17
N MET A 46 4.83 -8.48 0.09
CA MET A 46 5.95 -9.09 -0.59
C MET A 46 5.88 -8.84 -2.09
N GLU A 47 4.70 -8.98 -2.72
CA GLU A 47 4.47 -8.64 -4.13
C GLU A 47 4.89 -7.20 -4.44
N MET A 48 4.49 -6.24 -3.59
CA MET A 48 4.91 -4.84 -3.70
C MET A 48 6.44 -4.67 -3.69
N MET A 49 7.14 -5.41 -2.83
CA MET A 49 8.60 -5.29 -2.66
C MET A 49 9.39 -6.06 -3.72
N THR A 50 8.85 -7.15 -4.25
CA THR A 50 9.52 -7.98 -5.25
C THR A 50 9.25 -7.55 -6.69
N GLY A 51 8.14 -6.84 -6.95
CA GLY A 51 7.85 -6.21 -8.24
C GLY A 51 7.87 -7.18 -9.43
N GLU A 52 7.41 -8.43 -9.23
CA GLU A 52 7.22 -9.42 -10.30
C GLU A 52 5.81 -9.37 -10.89
#